data_AF-A0A0D1EN03-F1
#
_entry.id   AF-A0A0D1EN03-F1
#
_cell.length_a   1.000
_cell.length_b   1.000
_cell.length_c   1.000
_cell.angle_alpha   90.00
_cell.angle_beta   90.00
_cell.angle_gamma   90.00
#
_symmetry.space_group_name_H-M   'P 1'
#
loop_
_entity.id
_entity.type
_entity.pdbx_description
1 polymer ?
#
loop_
_entity_poly.entity_id
_entity_poly.type
_entity_poly.pdbx_seq_one_letter_code
_entity_poly.pdbx_strand_id
1 'polypeptide(L)'
;MTEPLTTAEAMEAAALNREPHTDGTDHAPAPPHGPRPRSPAEWACRRIVLYLKAFEENLDEEHEAAMGFASGPGDGVMRIQGIGFSAPDLVTFAGVDARGERMQLVQHLSQLSVAFRAVRKAPDRPAQRIGFKLSRALEDDPATGAKRHADTT
;
A
#
# COMPACT_ATOMS: atom_id res chain seq x y z
N MET A 1 9.06 -4.22 -51.38
CA MET A 1 9.86 -4.97 -50.40
C MET A 1 9.43 -4.46 -49.05
N THR A 2 8.61 -5.22 -48.34
CA THR A 2 8.08 -4.83 -47.04
C THR A 2 8.85 -5.63 -46.01
N GLU A 3 9.62 -4.96 -45.17
CA GLU A 3 10.39 -5.58 -44.10
C GLU A 3 9.44 -6.28 -43.11
N PRO A 4 9.80 -7.45 -42.55
CA PRO A 4 8.97 -8.05 -41.52
C PRO A 4 9.07 -7.22 -40.23
N LEU A 5 7.94 -6.68 -39.78
CA LEU A 5 7.82 -6.05 -38.46
C LEU A 5 8.36 -7.00 -37.39
N THR A 6 9.25 -6.51 -36.54
CA THR A 6 9.78 -7.31 -35.43
C THR A 6 8.69 -7.50 -34.37
N THR A 7 8.69 -8.66 -33.70
CA THR A 7 7.70 -9.02 -32.66
C THR A 7 7.54 -7.97 -31.55
N ALA A 8 8.55 -7.12 -31.33
CA ALA A 8 8.50 -6.03 -30.36
C ALA A 8 7.53 -4.91 -30.75
N GLU A 9 7.53 -4.46 -32.02
CA GLU A 9 6.68 -3.35 -32.48
C GLU A 9 5.19 -3.74 -32.57
N ALA A 10 4.90 -5.01 -32.84
CA ALA A 10 3.53 -5.54 -32.80
C ALA A 10 2.96 -5.60 -31.37
N MET A 11 3.82 -5.79 -30.36
CA MET A 11 3.41 -5.81 -28.95
C MET A 11 3.28 -4.39 -28.36
N GLU A 12 4.09 -3.43 -28.82
CA GLU A 12 3.96 -2.02 -28.42
C GLU A 12 2.71 -1.35 -29.03
N ALA A 13 2.33 -1.69 -30.26
CA ALA A 13 1.10 -1.17 -30.88
C ALA A 13 -0.21 -1.60 -30.17
N ALA A 14 -0.17 -2.70 -29.40
CA ALA A 14 -1.32 -3.16 -28.62
C ALA A 14 -1.49 -2.42 -27.28
N ALA A 15 -0.49 -1.66 -26.85
CA ALA A 15 -0.44 -1.08 -25.50
C ALA A 15 -0.71 0.43 -25.46
N LEU A 16 -0.85 1.13 -26.58
CA LEU A 16 -0.98 2.58 -26.58
C LEU A 16 -2.36 3.09 -27.04
N ASN A 17 -2.99 3.81 -26.12
CA ASN A 17 -4.13 4.71 -26.29
C ASN A 17 -5.55 4.13 -26.24
N ARG A 18 -5.98 3.74 -25.03
CA ARG A 18 -7.41 3.76 -24.68
C ARG A 18 -7.70 5.01 -23.85
N GLU A 19 -8.08 6.08 -24.54
CA GLU A 19 -8.71 7.23 -23.89
C GLU A 19 -10.05 6.81 -23.26
N PRO A 20 -10.48 7.41 -22.12
CA PRO A 20 -11.72 7.03 -21.47
C PRO A 20 -12.90 7.46 -22.33
N HIS A 21 -13.42 6.52 -23.12
CA HIS A 21 -14.68 6.67 -23.84
C HIS A 21 -15.81 6.24 -22.91
N THR A 22 -16.61 7.19 -22.43
CA THR A 22 -17.87 6.90 -21.75
C THR A 22 -18.95 6.68 -22.80
N ASP A 23 -18.99 5.50 -23.41
CA ASP A 23 -20.20 5.04 -24.08
C ASP A 23 -20.85 3.98 -23.20
N GLY A 24 -22.05 4.30 -22.72
CA GLY A 24 -22.80 3.58 -21.70
C GLY A 24 -23.35 2.24 -22.18
N THR A 25 -22.46 1.32 -22.52
CA THR A 25 -22.79 -0.09 -22.72
C THR A 25 -21.93 -0.92 -21.77
N ASP A 26 -22.59 -1.48 -20.76
CA ASP A 26 -22.03 -2.33 -19.71
C ASP A 26 -21.37 -3.58 -20.33
N HIS A 27 -20.08 -3.46 -20.65
CA HIS A 27 -19.18 -4.57 -20.85
C HIS A 27 -18.01 -4.44 -19.87
N ALA A 28 -18.34 -4.35 -18.59
CA ALA A 28 -17.37 -4.71 -17.57
C ALA A 28 -17.15 -6.23 -17.70
N PRO A 29 -15.95 -6.72 -18.08
CA PRO A 29 -15.68 -8.15 -17.99
C PRO A 29 -15.89 -8.57 -16.53
N ALA A 30 -16.73 -9.58 -16.33
CA ALA A 30 -17.00 -10.12 -14.99
C ALA A 30 -15.65 -10.37 -14.28
N PRO A 31 -15.52 -10.00 -12.99
CA PRO A 31 -14.29 -10.24 -12.25
C PRO A 31 -14.01 -11.76 -12.31
N PRO A 32 -12.79 -12.17 -12.70
CA PRO A 32 -12.49 -13.59 -12.80
C PRO A 32 -12.67 -14.24 -11.44
N HIS A 33 -13.46 -15.31 -11.42
CA HIS A 33 -13.67 -16.14 -10.25
C HIS A 33 -12.38 -16.94 -9.99
N GLY A 34 -11.59 -16.50 -9.01
CA GLY A 34 -10.38 -17.18 -8.53
C GLY A 34 -9.38 -16.20 -7.89
N PRO A 35 -8.49 -16.66 -6.99
CA PRO A 35 -7.47 -15.79 -6.42
C PRO A 35 -6.53 -15.33 -7.54
N ARG A 36 -6.61 -14.04 -7.91
CA ARG A 36 -5.63 -13.43 -8.81
C ARG A 36 -4.26 -13.43 -8.10
N PRO A 37 -3.16 -13.70 -8.81
CA PRO A 37 -1.83 -13.56 -8.23
C PRO A 37 -1.65 -12.12 -7.75
N ARG A 38 -1.16 -11.96 -6.52
CA ARG A 38 -0.96 -10.65 -5.89
C ARG A 38 -0.03 -9.79 -6.72
N SER A 39 -0.37 -8.51 -6.86
CA SER A 39 0.51 -7.55 -7.56
C SER A 39 1.80 -7.28 -6.79
N PRO A 40 2.87 -6.77 -7.44
CA PRO A 40 4.06 -6.31 -6.74
C PRO A 40 3.75 -5.29 -5.64
N ALA A 41 2.83 -4.34 -5.89
CA ALA A 41 2.45 -3.32 -4.92
C ALA A 41 1.72 -3.88 -3.71
N GLU A 42 0.83 -4.86 -3.94
CA GLU A 42 0.17 -5.59 -2.85
C GLU A 42 1.19 -6.29 -1.97
N TRP A 43 2.14 -7.00 -2.59
CA TRP A 43 3.20 -7.69 -1.86
C TRP A 43 4.10 -6.75 -1.07
N ALA A 44 4.43 -5.58 -1.63
CA ALA A 44 5.22 -4.56 -0.94
C ALA A 44 4.43 -3.99 0.25
N CYS A 45 3.17 -3.59 0.05
CA CYS A 45 2.30 -3.06 1.10
C CYS A 45 2.19 -4.03 2.29
N ARG A 46 1.94 -5.32 2.03
CA ARG A 46 1.88 -6.35 3.07
C ARG A 46 3.17 -6.45 3.87
N ARG A 47 4.32 -6.45 3.19
CA ARG A 47 5.64 -6.50 3.85
C ARG A 47 5.90 -5.25 4.70
N ILE A 48 5.56 -4.07 4.21
CA ILE A 48 5.71 -2.81 4.96
C ILE A 48 4.86 -2.83 6.23
N VAL A 49 3.63 -3.34 6.16
CA VAL A 49 2.76 -3.50 7.34
C VAL A 49 3.41 -4.42 8.38
N LEU A 50 4.02 -5.54 7.96
CA LEU A 50 4.72 -6.45 8.86
C LEU A 50 5.95 -5.79 9.50
N TYR A 51 6.75 -5.05 8.72
CA TYR A 51 7.87 -4.29 9.28
C TYR A 51 7.42 -3.20 10.26
N LEU A 52 6.31 -2.52 9.95
CA LEU A 52 5.74 -1.51 10.83
C LEU A 52 5.27 -2.12 12.15
N LYS A 53 4.59 -3.28 12.11
CA LYS A 53 4.21 -4.03 13.33
C LYS A 53 5.44 -4.38 14.16
N ALA A 54 6.47 -4.96 13.55
CA ALA A 54 7.70 -5.33 14.25
C ALA A 54 8.44 -4.12 14.83
N PHE A 55 8.41 -2.98 14.14
CA PHE A 55 8.94 -1.72 14.66
C PHE A 55 8.15 -1.25 15.89
N GLU A 56 6.82 -1.28 15.81
CA GLU A 56 5.92 -0.88 16.90
C GLU A 56 5.97 -1.80 18.13
N GLU A 57 6.28 -3.09 17.97
CA GLU A 57 6.48 -4.04 19.07
C GLU A 57 7.60 -3.61 20.03
N ASN A 58 8.56 -2.83 19.55
CA ASN A 58 9.72 -2.37 20.31
C ASN A 58 9.56 -0.93 20.83
N LEU A 59 8.39 -0.31 20.67
CA LEU A 59 8.13 1.07 21.13
C LEU A 59 7.48 1.10 22.52
N ASP A 60 7.94 2.04 23.34
CA ASP A 60 7.30 2.39 24.62
C ASP A 60 5.95 3.11 24.43
N GLU A 61 5.20 3.26 25.53
CA GLU A 61 3.86 3.86 25.54
C GLU A 61 3.83 5.37 25.26
N GLU A 62 4.98 6.03 25.19
CA GLU A 62 5.09 7.46 24.91
C GLU A 62 5.40 7.77 23.44
N HIS A 63 5.81 6.76 22.66
CA HIS A 63 6.16 6.91 21.25
C HIS A 63 5.17 6.22 20.31
N GLU A 64 4.94 6.82 19.15
CA GLU A 64 4.17 6.30 18.03
C GLU A 64 5.10 6.13 16.81
N ALA A 65 4.73 5.23 15.89
CA ALA A 65 5.44 5.11 14.64
C ALA A 65 5.04 6.23 13.66
N ALA A 66 6.04 6.81 13.02
CA ALA A 66 5.88 7.77 11.94
C ALA A 66 6.82 7.42 10.78
N MET A 67 6.54 7.98 9.61
CA MET A 67 7.38 7.82 8.42
C MET A 67 8.22 9.07 8.19
N GLY A 68 9.53 8.90 8.03
CA GLY A 68 10.42 9.95 7.55
C GLY A 68 10.51 9.94 6.03
N PHE A 69 10.44 11.10 5.39
CA PHE A 69 10.58 11.24 3.95
C PHE A 69 12.03 11.56 3.57
N ALA A 70 12.66 10.71 2.75
CA ALA A 70 14.03 10.94 2.28
C ALA A 70 14.13 12.01 1.17
N SER A 71 13.01 12.47 0.59
CA SER A 71 12.98 13.45 -0.52
C SER A 71 11.84 14.49 -0.43
N GLY A 72 11.33 14.79 0.76
CA GLY A 72 10.30 15.82 0.96
C GLY A 72 10.86 17.14 1.52
N PRO A 73 10.19 18.29 1.31
CA PRO A 73 10.57 19.55 1.95
C PRO A 73 10.31 19.54 3.48
N GLY A 74 11.29 19.97 4.28
CA GLY A 74 11.22 20.12 5.75
C GLY A 74 11.81 18.95 6.57
N ASP A 75 11.64 18.97 7.90
CA ASP A 75 11.94 17.87 8.83
C ASP A 75 11.00 16.65 8.64
N GLY A 76 10.55 16.42 7.40
CA GLY A 76 9.34 15.74 6.95
C GLY A 76 9.06 14.39 7.60
N VAL A 77 8.23 14.43 8.64
CA VAL A 77 7.69 13.25 9.31
C VAL A 77 6.17 13.26 9.25
N MET A 78 5.59 12.14 8.85
CA MET A 78 4.15 11.90 8.86
C MET A 78 3.81 10.79 9.84
N ARG A 79 2.91 11.07 10.79
CA ARG A 79 2.32 10.02 11.64
C ARG A 79 1.41 9.17 10.77
N ILE A 80 1.76 7.90 10.62
CA ILE A 80 1.08 6.99 9.72
C ILE A 80 -0.27 6.61 10.34
N GLN A 81 -1.34 6.68 9.54
CA GLN A 81 -2.68 6.24 9.92
C GLN A 81 -3.20 5.12 9.02
N GLY A 82 -2.65 4.99 7.81
CA GLY A 82 -2.98 3.91 6.90
C GLY A 82 -1.92 3.69 5.84
N ILE A 83 -1.87 2.46 5.34
CA ILE A 83 -1.04 2.06 4.20
C ILE A 83 -1.96 1.32 3.23
N GLY A 84 -1.87 1.67 1.96
CA GLY A 84 -2.63 1.04 0.88
C GLY A 84 -1.77 0.83 -0.36
N PHE A 85 -2.34 0.18 -1.37
CA PHE A 85 -1.70 -0.04 -2.65
C PHE A 85 -2.69 0.13 -3.80
N SER A 86 -2.16 0.39 -4.99
CA SER A 86 -2.90 0.33 -6.23
C SER A 86 -2.06 -0.46 -7.23
N ALA A 87 -2.63 -1.56 -7.73
CA ALA A 87 -1.91 -2.47 -8.61
C ALA A 87 -1.61 -1.79 -9.96
N PRO A 88 -0.46 -2.11 -10.59
CA PRO A 88 0.54 -3.08 -10.13
C PRO A 88 1.64 -2.52 -9.20
N ASP A 89 1.77 -1.21 -9.06
CA ASP A 89 3.06 -0.54 -8.80
C ASP A 89 3.02 0.67 -7.85
N LEU A 90 1.88 1.03 -7.28
CA LEU A 90 1.77 2.17 -6.36
C LEU A 90 1.50 1.74 -4.91
N VAL A 91 2.20 2.39 -3.97
CA VAL A 91 1.95 2.31 -2.53
C VAL A 91 1.56 3.70 -2.02
N THR A 92 0.52 3.76 -1.20
CA THR A 92 0.03 5.01 -0.60
C THR A 92 0.16 4.96 0.91
N PHE A 93 0.67 6.04 1.49
CA PHE A 93 0.74 6.27 2.92
C PHE A 93 -0.18 7.44 3.28
N ALA A 94 -1.17 7.19 4.12
CA ALA A 94 -2.08 8.20 4.63
C ALA A 94 -1.75 8.51 6.09
N GLY A 95 -1.80 9.79 6.47
CA GLY A 95 -1.42 10.21 7.81
C GLY A 95 -1.69 11.67 8.09
N VAL A 96 -1.03 12.17 9.12
CA VAL A 96 -0.99 13.59 9.46
C VAL A 96 0.44 14.06 9.64
N ASP A 97 0.69 15.31 9.30
CA ASP A 97 1.99 15.94 9.51
C ASP A 97 2.22 16.37 10.98
N ALA A 98 3.27 17.15 11.23
CA ALA A 98 3.58 17.69 12.55
C ALA A 98 2.51 18.68 13.08
N ARG A 99 1.77 19.34 12.18
CA ARG A 99 0.68 20.29 12.50
C ARG A 99 -0.67 19.58 12.70
N GLY A 100 -0.74 18.29 12.41
CA GLY A 100 -2.00 17.53 12.44
C GLY A 100 -2.82 17.69 11.15
N GLU A 101 -2.27 18.31 10.11
CA GLU A 101 -2.92 18.45 8.83
C GLU A 101 -2.85 17.13 8.05
N ARG A 102 -3.90 16.83 7.30
CA ARG A 102 -3.97 15.58 6.52
C ARG A 102 -2.88 15.58 5.47
N MET A 103 -2.13 14.49 5.42
CA MET A 103 -1.08 14.27 4.45
C MET A 103 -1.23 12.89 3.82
N GLN A 104 -0.96 12.81 2.52
CA GLN A 104 -0.89 11.56 1.80
C GLN A 104 0.35 11.57 0.92
N LEU A 105 1.14 10.50 1.00
CA LEU A 105 2.25 10.25 0.11
C LEU A 105 1.90 9.08 -0.81
N VAL A 106 2.09 9.25 -2.11
CA VAL A 106 1.94 8.19 -3.12
C VAL A 106 3.31 7.95 -3.74
N GLN A 107 3.79 6.71 -3.68
CA GLN A 107 5.09 6.30 -4.21
C GLN A 107 4.92 5.17 -5.23
N HIS A 108 5.64 5.29 -6.35
CA HIS A 108 5.90 4.16 -7.22
C HIS A 108 6.94 3.23 -6.59
N LEU A 109 6.79 1.91 -6.77
CA LEU A 109 7.68 0.91 -6.15
C LEU A 109 9.16 1.09 -6.49
N SER A 110 9.49 1.50 -7.72
CA SER A 110 10.89 1.73 -8.12
C SER A 110 11.57 2.87 -7.36
N GLN A 111 10.80 3.74 -6.71
CA GLN A 111 11.26 4.89 -5.94
C GLN A 111 10.95 4.75 -4.44
N LEU A 112 10.45 3.59 -4.02
CA LEU A 112 10.01 3.39 -2.66
C LEU A 112 11.21 3.33 -1.70
N SER A 113 11.30 4.31 -0.82
CA SER A 113 12.19 4.33 0.34
C SER A 113 11.34 4.55 1.59
N VAL A 114 11.46 3.66 2.57
CA VAL A 114 10.67 3.71 3.80
C VAL A 114 11.61 3.76 4.99
N ALA A 115 11.47 4.80 5.80
CA ALA A 115 12.12 4.92 7.10
C ALA A 115 11.07 5.12 8.19
N PHE A 116 11.03 4.21 9.17
CA PHE A 116 10.20 4.38 10.36
C PHE A 116 10.97 5.17 11.42
N ARG A 117 10.27 6.10 12.07
CA ARG A 117 10.79 6.92 13.16
C ARG A 117 9.85 6.83 14.35
N ALA A 118 10.42 6.70 15.55
CA ALA A 118 9.69 6.86 16.79
C ALA A 118 9.47 8.35 17.05
N VAL A 119 8.23 8.77 17.24
CA VAL A 119 7.88 10.15 17.58
C VAL A 119 7.01 10.19 18.81
N ARG A 120 7.13 11.24 19.62
CA ARG A 120 6.26 11.42 20.80
C ARG A 120 4.78 11.43 20.39
N LYS A 121 3.97 10.69 21.14
CA LYS A 121 2.51 10.70 21.02
C LYS A 121 1.95 12.09 21.34
N ALA A 122 0.74 12.36 20.90
CA ALA A 122 -0.01 13.50 21.41
C ALA A 122 -0.35 13.29 22.91
N PRO A 123 -0.27 14.34 23.75
CA PRO A 123 -0.43 14.19 25.20
C PRO A 123 -1.80 13.62 25.59
N ASP A 124 -2.86 14.04 24.91
CA ASP A 124 -4.26 13.73 25.26
C ASP A 124 -4.78 12.37 24.75
N ARG A 125 -3.91 11.52 24.19
CA ARG A 125 -4.32 10.21 23.67
C ARG A 125 -3.27 9.13 23.93
N PRO A 126 -3.67 7.85 23.99
CA PRO A 126 -2.72 6.74 24.01
C PRO A 126 -1.95 6.64 22.69
N ALA A 127 -0.74 6.11 22.74
CA ALA A 127 0.08 5.88 21.56
C ALA A 127 -0.63 4.95 20.58
N GLN A 128 -0.78 5.40 19.33
CA GLN A 128 -1.35 4.59 18.26
C GLN A 128 -0.36 3.52 17.80
N ARG A 129 -0.91 2.32 17.59
CA ARG A 129 -0.21 1.10 17.13
C ARG A 129 -0.93 0.58 15.90
N ILE A 130 -0.65 1.19 14.75
CA ILE A 130 -1.41 0.93 13.51
C ILE A 130 -0.91 -0.32 12.77
N GLY A 131 0.34 -0.72 12.96
CA GLY A 131 0.92 -1.92 12.36
C GLY A 131 0.15 -3.19 12.76
N PHE A 132 -0.27 -3.28 14.02
CA PHE A 132 -1.12 -4.38 14.52
C PHE A 132 -2.53 -4.37 13.92
N LYS A 133 -3.13 -3.18 13.78
CA LYS A 133 -4.47 -3.04 13.17
C LYS A 133 -4.43 -3.45 11.70
N LEU A 134 -3.42 -3.00 10.97
CA LEU A 134 -3.21 -3.31 9.56
C LEU A 134 -2.85 -4.78 9.37
N SER A 135 -2.00 -5.36 10.23
CA SER A 135 -1.64 -6.78 10.11
C SER A 135 -2.84 -7.69 10.29
N ARG A 136 -3.72 -7.39 11.25
CA ARG A 136 -4.97 -8.14 11.45
C ARG A 136 -5.86 -8.08 10.20
N ALA A 137 -6.01 -6.90 9.61
CA ALA A 137 -6.77 -6.75 8.36
C ALA A 137 -6.18 -7.56 7.19
N LEU A 138 -4.87 -7.85 7.19
CA LEU A 138 -4.22 -8.72 6.20
C LEU A 138 -4.41 -10.22 6.48
N GLU A 139 -4.65 -10.61 7.74
CA GLU A 139 -4.93 -11.99 8.14
C GLU A 139 -6.39 -12.38 7.82
N ASP A 140 -7.31 -11.43 8.00
CA ASP A 140 -8.74 -11.57 7.69
C ASP A 140 -9.03 -11.54 6.17
N ASP A 141 -8.03 -11.24 5.34
CA ASP A 141 -8.14 -11.23 3.88
C ASP A 141 -8.42 -12.64 3.32
N PRO A 142 -9.56 -12.87 2.65
CA PRO A 142 -9.97 -14.22 2.20
C PRO A 142 -9.02 -14.83 1.15
N ALA A 143 -8.19 -14.03 0.48
CA ALA A 143 -7.14 -14.52 -0.41
C ALA A 143 -5.91 -15.08 0.33
N THR A 144 -5.85 -14.95 1.66
CA THR A 144 -4.74 -15.43 2.51
C THR A 144 -4.99 -16.81 3.11
N GLY A 145 -6.21 -17.37 3.01
CA GLY A 145 -6.45 -18.78 3.29
C GLY A 145 -6.00 -19.23 4.69
N ALA A 146 -6.35 -18.50 5.74
CA ALA A 146 -6.13 -18.93 7.13
C ALA A 146 -7.45 -18.97 7.91
N LYS A 147 -8.38 -19.83 7.49
CA LYS A 147 -9.51 -20.22 8.33
C LYS A 147 -9.05 -21.38 9.21
N ARG A 148 -8.66 -21.10 10.46
CA ARG A 148 -8.62 -22.11 11.53
C ARG A 148 -9.36 -21.59 12.76
N HIS A 149 -10.68 -21.51 12.64
CA HIS A 149 -11.56 -21.80 13.75
C HIS A 149 -11.97 -23.26 13.63
N ALA A 150 -11.21 -24.12 14.29
CA ALA A 150 -11.66 -25.46 14.65
C ALA A 150 -11.62 -25.50 16.18
N ASP A 151 -12.66 -24.95 16.80
CA ASP A 151 -13.00 -25.24 18.19
C ASP A 151 -14.52 -25.13 18.30
N THR A 152 -15.19 -26.28 18.19
CA THR A 152 -16.49 -26.61 18.79
C THR A 152 -16.77 -28.07 18.42
N THR A 153 -16.49 -28.98 19.34
CA THR A 153 -17.28 -30.14 19.80
C THR A 153 -16.34 -31.24 20.30
#